data_AF-A0A559SSK4-F1
#
_entry.id   AF-A0A559SSK4-F1
#
_cell.length_a   1.000
_cell.length_b   1.000
_cell.length_c   1.000
_cell.angle_alpha   90.00
_cell.angle_beta   90.00
_cell.angle_gamma   90.00
#
_symmetry.space_group_name_H-M   'P 1'
#
loop_
_entity.id
_entity.type
_entity.pdbx_description
1 polymer ?
#
loop_
_entity_poly.entity_id
_entity_poly.type
_entity_poly.pdbx_seq_one_letter_code
_entity_poly.pdbx_strand_id
1 'polypeptide(L)'
;MSNTAFVPPNVLPPFKLRFSGLLKRKWFREMVLLWPTLTKRRFSNKTEDYGVFKPSLVCHIGQLSIYVRDIARSRAWYEQVAGMIHSRTCKPEPHPFKEGWRISCCYMSATDHEECLVLVEEYDPSGMVTVPSGMSFFHFALEVKGNRLEDVLAFAQQQQAEGFPLNYGPVRHNNEAPLGDGETGGNVACYLYDPDWHNVEFCGAMDTIENYRERYGDLNGKDRA
;
A
#
# COMPACT_ATOMS: atom_id res chain seq x y z
N MET A 1 5.40 9.78 -34.72
CA MET A 1 6.26 9.74 -33.53
C MET A 1 5.84 8.52 -32.72
N SER A 2 6.76 7.59 -32.46
CA SER A 2 6.44 6.31 -31.80
C SER A 2 5.98 6.56 -30.37
N ASN A 3 4.80 6.06 -30.02
CA ASN A 3 4.26 6.02 -28.66
C ASN A 3 5.12 5.05 -27.82
N THR A 4 6.24 5.53 -27.29
CA THR A 4 7.01 4.79 -26.29
C THR A 4 6.24 4.86 -24.98
N ALA A 5 5.67 3.72 -24.57
CA ALA A 5 4.98 3.56 -23.31
C ALA A 5 5.85 4.09 -22.15
N PHE A 6 5.27 4.95 -21.32
CA PHE A 6 5.88 5.47 -20.11
C PHE A 6 6.00 4.32 -19.10
N VAL A 7 7.21 3.78 -18.95
CA VAL A 7 7.53 2.76 -17.94
C VAL A 7 7.94 3.50 -16.66
N PRO A 8 7.25 3.29 -15.51
CA PRO A 8 7.59 3.96 -14.26
C PRO A 8 9.03 3.67 -13.81
N PRO A 9 9.73 4.63 -13.17
CA PRO A 9 11.17 4.57 -12.88
C PRO A 9 11.62 3.47 -11.90
N ASN A 10 10.70 2.67 -11.37
CA ASN A 10 11.00 1.53 -10.49
C ASN A 10 11.12 0.19 -11.24
N VAL A 11 10.98 0.20 -12.57
CA VAL A 11 11.28 -0.96 -13.40
C VAL A 11 12.67 -0.79 -13.97
N LEU A 12 13.60 -1.65 -13.56
CA LEU A 12 14.92 -1.74 -14.20
C LEU A 12 14.71 -1.75 -15.73
N PRO A 13 15.44 -0.93 -16.52
CA PRO A 13 15.27 -0.88 -17.96
C PRO A 13 15.22 -2.30 -18.56
N PRO A 14 14.41 -2.59 -19.60
CA PRO A 14 14.22 -3.94 -20.12
C PRO A 14 15.54 -4.68 -20.44
N PHE A 15 16.57 -3.94 -20.85
CA PHE A 15 17.93 -4.43 -21.00
C PHE A 15 18.55 -4.93 -19.67
N LYS A 16 18.43 -4.18 -18.57
CA LYS A 16 18.97 -4.55 -17.24
C LYS A 16 18.20 -5.73 -16.62
N LEU A 17 16.91 -5.87 -16.88
CA LEU A 17 16.11 -7.03 -16.44
C LEU A 17 16.58 -8.35 -17.07
N ARG A 18 17.12 -8.33 -18.30
CA ARG A 18 17.68 -9.53 -18.95
C ARG A 18 18.93 -10.09 -18.25
N PHE A 19 19.66 -9.25 -17.51
CA PHE A 19 20.87 -9.65 -16.77
C PHE A 19 20.66 -9.76 -15.25
N SER A 20 19.48 -9.39 -14.73
CA SER A 20 19.20 -9.45 -13.28
C SER A 20 19.23 -10.88 -12.73
N GLY A 21 18.85 -11.88 -13.56
CA GLY A 21 18.98 -13.29 -13.22
C GLY A 21 20.43 -13.78 -13.10
N LEU A 22 21.39 -13.13 -13.77
CA LEU A 22 22.82 -13.47 -13.69
C LEU A 22 23.45 -12.97 -12.38
N LEU A 23 22.94 -11.87 -11.80
CA LEU A 23 23.38 -11.35 -10.49
C LEU A 23 23.06 -12.31 -9.32
N LYS A 24 22.14 -13.27 -9.51
CA LYS A 24 21.88 -14.35 -8.55
C LYS A 24 22.96 -15.45 -8.58
N ARG A 25 23.78 -15.53 -9.62
CA ARG A 25 24.85 -16.53 -9.74
C ARG A 25 26.12 -16.03 -9.06
N LYS A 26 26.62 -16.79 -8.08
CA LYS A 26 27.77 -16.45 -7.22
C LYS A 26 29.00 -15.99 -8.03
N TRP A 27 29.35 -16.70 -9.10
CA TRP A 27 30.51 -16.37 -9.94
C TRP A 27 30.40 -15.02 -10.68
N PHE A 28 29.18 -14.62 -11.05
CA PHE A 28 28.95 -13.32 -11.73
C PHE A 28 29.05 -12.16 -10.73
N ARG A 29 28.54 -12.36 -9.49
CA ARG A 29 28.76 -11.42 -8.38
C ARG A 29 30.24 -11.25 -8.07
N GLU A 30 30.98 -12.34 -8.01
CA GLU A 30 32.43 -12.32 -7.75
C GLU A 30 33.19 -11.60 -8.87
N MET A 31 32.82 -11.78 -10.14
CA MET A 31 33.40 -11.02 -11.27
C MET A 31 33.16 -9.50 -11.18
N VAL A 32 31.94 -9.08 -10.80
CA VAL A 32 31.62 -7.65 -10.60
C VAL A 32 32.43 -7.04 -9.45
N LEU A 33 32.70 -7.83 -8.41
CA LEU A 33 33.52 -7.44 -7.26
C LEU A 33 35.04 -7.56 -7.51
N LEU A 34 35.45 -8.36 -8.50
CA LEU A 34 36.85 -8.58 -8.88
C LEU A 34 37.47 -7.34 -9.55
N TRP A 35 36.72 -6.62 -10.38
CA TRP A 35 37.22 -5.43 -11.10
C TRP A 35 37.65 -4.28 -10.16
N PRO A 36 36.88 -3.90 -9.13
CA PRO A 36 37.35 -2.98 -8.08
C PRO A 36 38.55 -3.51 -7.28
N THR A 37 38.58 -4.82 -7.03
CA THR A 37 39.65 -5.47 -6.26
C THR A 37 41.00 -5.44 -7.02
N LEU A 38 40.98 -5.63 -8.33
CA LEU A 38 42.17 -5.57 -9.20
C LEU A 38 42.65 -4.15 -9.49
N THR A 39 41.74 -3.17 -9.53
CA THR A 39 42.07 -1.78 -9.90
C THR A 39 42.56 -0.93 -8.73
N LYS A 40 42.57 -1.46 -7.48
CA LYS A 40 42.90 -0.75 -6.23
C LYS A 40 42.13 0.57 -6.03
N ARG A 41 41.05 0.82 -6.78
CA ARG A 41 40.14 1.93 -6.51
C ARG A 41 39.36 1.57 -5.26
N ARG A 42 39.74 2.21 -4.15
CA ARG A 42 39.13 2.04 -2.82
C ARG A 42 37.62 2.26 -2.94
N PHE A 43 36.85 1.18 -2.84
CA PHE A 43 35.50 1.29 -2.30
C PHE A 43 35.67 1.55 -0.81
N SER A 44 35.39 2.77 -0.38
CA SER A 44 35.23 3.05 1.05
C SER A 44 33.97 2.32 1.50
N ASN A 45 34.14 1.12 2.05
CA ASN A 45 33.12 0.56 2.94
C ASN A 45 33.18 1.41 4.21
N LYS A 46 32.38 2.48 4.23
CA LYS A 46 32.10 3.25 5.44
C LYS A 46 31.24 2.40 6.37
N THR A 47 31.79 1.33 6.93
CA THR A 47 31.15 0.54 7.97
C THR A 47 31.83 0.72 9.34
N GLU A 48 32.89 1.51 9.43
CA GLU A 48 33.63 1.72 10.69
C GLU A 48 33.39 3.09 11.35
N ASP A 49 32.64 4.02 10.72
CA ASP A 49 32.32 5.35 11.30
C ASP A 49 30.81 5.62 11.50
N TYR A 50 29.94 4.67 11.18
CA TYR A 50 28.54 4.79 11.58
C TYR A 50 28.36 4.00 12.87
N GLY A 51 28.07 4.70 13.97
CA GLY A 51 27.53 4.07 15.17
C GLY A 51 26.47 3.08 14.72
N VAL A 52 26.60 1.82 15.14
CA VAL A 52 25.65 0.76 14.80
C VAL A 52 24.32 1.16 15.42
N PHE A 53 23.52 1.92 14.67
CA PHE A 53 22.16 2.22 15.04
C PHE A 53 21.47 0.87 15.08
N LYS A 54 21.10 0.40 16.29
CA LYS A 54 20.06 -0.63 16.40
C LYS A 54 18.89 -0.11 15.56
N PRO A 55 18.37 -0.87 14.59
CA PRO A 55 17.21 -0.41 13.84
C PRO A 55 16.12 -0.09 14.86
N SER A 56 15.69 1.17 14.89
CA SER A 56 14.53 1.55 15.70
C SER A 56 13.37 0.70 15.22
N LEU A 57 12.77 -0.08 16.13
CA LEU A 57 11.63 -0.92 15.81
C LEU A 57 10.47 0.00 15.40
N VAL A 58 9.84 -0.31 14.27
CA VAL A 58 8.61 0.36 13.82
C VAL A 58 7.44 -0.22 14.62
N CYS A 59 6.65 0.64 15.27
CA CYS A 59 5.52 0.20 16.10
C CYS A 59 4.21 0.07 15.30
N HIS A 60 3.99 0.93 14.31
CA HIS A 60 2.79 0.95 13.46
C HIS A 60 3.04 1.83 12.23
N ILE A 61 2.16 1.72 11.22
CA ILE A 61 2.09 2.69 10.11
C ILE A 61 1.52 3.98 10.67
N GLY A 62 2.27 5.09 10.60
CA GLY A 62 1.80 6.40 11.09
C GLY A 62 0.86 7.12 10.13
N GLN A 63 1.12 7.07 8.83
CA GLN A 63 0.31 7.78 7.84
C GLN A 63 0.39 7.09 6.48
N LEU A 64 -0.74 7.03 5.78
CA LEU A 64 -0.84 6.66 4.38
C LEU A 64 -1.16 7.90 3.53
N SER A 65 -0.39 8.15 2.48
CA SER A 65 -0.68 9.21 1.50
C SER A 65 -0.97 8.61 0.13
N ILE A 66 -2.11 8.95 -0.47
CA ILE A 66 -2.55 8.47 -1.79
C ILE A 66 -2.89 9.64 -2.71
N TYR A 67 -2.64 9.47 -4.01
CA TYR A 67 -3.00 10.47 -5.01
C TYR A 67 -4.46 10.31 -5.41
N VAL A 68 -5.23 11.39 -5.40
CA VAL A 68 -6.63 11.45 -5.81
C VAL A 68 -6.83 12.48 -6.90
N ARG A 69 -7.88 12.32 -7.70
CA ARG A 69 -8.23 13.28 -8.75
C ARG A 69 -9.04 14.46 -8.22
N ASP A 70 -9.82 14.24 -7.17
CA ASP A 70 -10.68 15.27 -6.61
C ASP A 70 -10.72 15.07 -5.09
N ILE A 71 -10.03 15.95 -4.36
CA ILE A 71 -9.99 15.90 -2.90
C ILE A 71 -11.39 15.97 -2.30
N ALA A 72 -12.29 16.81 -2.82
CA ALA A 72 -13.62 16.99 -2.25
C ALA A 72 -14.46 15.73 -2.42
N ARG A 73 -14.44 15.14 -3.62
CA ARG A 73 -15.14 13.88 -3.91
C ARG A 73 -14.58 12.71 -3.09
N SER A 74 -13.26 12.58 -3.03
CA SER A 74 -12.62 11.49 -2.29
C SER A 74 -12.80 11.65 -0.78
N ARG A 75 -12.69 12.86 -0.25
CA ARG A 75 -13.03 13.16 1.15
C ARG A 75 -14.45 12.73 1.49
N ALA A 76 -15.45 13.18 0.72
CA ALA A 76 -16.84 12.86 1.00
C ALA A 76 -17.08 11.35 1.06
N TRP A 77 -16.41 10.60 0.18
CA TRP A 77 -16.45 9.14 0.21
C TRP A 77 -15.85 8.57 1.51
N TYR A 78 -14.66 9.02 1.93
CA TYR A 78 -14.03 8.53 3.17
C TYR A 78 -14.79 8.95 4.44
N GLU A 79 -15.41 10.12 4.46
CA GLU A 79 -16.28 10.55 5.56
C GLU A 79 -17.52 9.65 5.66
N GLN A 80 -18.14 9.33 4.52
CA GLN A 80 -19.38 8.55 4.49
C GLN A 80 -19.14 7.05 4.69
N VAL A 81 -18.19 6.45 3.96
CA VAL A 81 -17.96 5.00 3.95
C VAL A 81 -17.09 4.57 5.13
N ALA A 82 -16.00 5.27 5.38
CA ALA A 82 -15.02 4.87 6.41
C ALA A 82 -15.19 5.60 7.75
N GLY A 83 -16.12 6.56 7.84
CA GLY A 83 -16.32 7.37 9.05
C GLY A 83 -15.12 8.24 9.42
N MET A 84 -14.26 8.57 8.45
CA MET A 84 -13.06 9.37 8.68
C MET A 84 -13.43 10.82 8.98
N ILE A 85 -12.62 11.50 9.80
CA ILE A 85 -12.84 12.89 10.19
C ILE A 85 -11.88 13.78 9.42
N HIS A 86 -12.40 14.82 8.76
CA HIS A 86 -11.56 15.84 8.12
C HIS A 86 -10.81 16.68 9.16
N SER A 87 -9.49 16.71 9.05
CA SER A 87 -8.62 17.49 9.94
C SER A 87 -8.29 18.84 9.32
N ARG A 88 -7.75 18.84 8.09
CA ARG A 88 -7.40 20.06 7.34
C ARG A 88 -7.20 19.79 5.86
N THR A 89 -7.35 20.84 5.04
CA THR A 89 -6.97 20.82 3.63
C THR A 89 -6.05 22.00 3.33
N CYS A 90 -4.89 21.72 2.76
CA CYS A 90 -3.91 22.73 2.38
C CYS A 90 -4.26 23.36 1.04
N LYS A 91 -3.97 24.65 0.88
CA LYS A 91 -4.02 25.31 -0.44
C LYS A 91 -2.97 24.68 -1.37
N PRO A 92 -3.17 24.72 -2.70
CA PRO A 92 -2.21 24.12 -3.61
C PRO A 92 -0.83 24.78 -3.50
N GLU A 93 0.20 23.99 -3.22
CA GLU A 93 1.59 24.38 -3.00
C GLU A 93 2.53 23.73 -4.04
N PRO A 94 3.75 24.23 -4.23
CA PRO A 94 4.69 23.61 -5.18
C PRO A 94 4.97 22.15 -4.84
N HIS A 95 4.97 21.27 -5.87
CA HIS A 95 5.30 19.86 -5.67
C HIS A 95 6.79 19.72 -5.28
N PRO A 96 7.14 19.01 -4.20
CA PRO A 96 8.50 19.00 -3.64
C PRO A 96 9.56 18.39 -4.58
N PHE A 97 9.15 17.51 -5.49
CA PHE A 97 10.05 16.79 -6.40
C PHE A 97 9.79 17.00 -7.91
N LYS A 98 8.80 17.82 -8.29
CA LYS A 98 8.38 18.02 -9.70
C LYS A 98 8.31 19.52 -9.97
N GLU A 99 9.33 20.04 -10.64
CA GLU A 99 9.43 21.47 -10.93
C GLU A 99 8.26 21.96 -11.79
N GLY A 100 7.63 23.06 -11.37
CA GLY A 100 6.47 23.64 -12.06
C GLY A 100 5.13 22.95 -11.75
N TRP A 101 5.13 21.82 -11.05
CA TRP A 101 3.92 21.13 -10.61
C TRP A 101 3.47 21.62 -9.24
N ARG A 102 2.21 21.35 -8.89
CA ARG A 102 1.63 21.71 -7.59
C ARG A 102 0.89 20.53 -6.98
N ILE A 103 0.73 20.53 -5.67
CA ILE A 103 -0.09 19.57 -4.92
C ILE A 103 -0.99 20.27 -3.93
N SER A 104 -2.17 19.73 -3.68
CA SER A 104 -2.99 20.02 -2.51
C SER A 104 -3.13 18.75 -1.69
N CYS A 105 -3.14 18.88 -0.37
CA CYS A 105 -3.21 17.75 0.55
C CYS A 105 -4.41 17.91 1.47
N CYS A 106 -5.22 16.87 1.61
CA CYS A 106 -6.31 16.76 2.56
C CYS A 106 -5.99 15.69 3.59
N TYR A 107 -5.89 16.09 4.86
CA TYR A 107 -5.56 15.23 5.97
C TYR A 107 -6.85 14.77 6.65
N MET A 108 -6.97 13.46 6.84
CA MET A 108 -8.10 12.77 7.42
C MET A 108 -7.62 11.94 8.62
N SER A 109 -8.37 11.97 9.71
CA SER A 109 -8.09 11.20 10.93
C SER A 109 -9.07 10.04 11.08
N ALA A 110 -8.60 8.92 11.62
CA ALA A 110 -9.46 7.94 12.26
C ALA A 110 -9.80 8.39 13.68
N THR A 111 -10.75 7.74 14.36
CA THR A 111 -11.18 8.12 15.72
C THR A 111 -10.01 8.19 16.72
N ASP A 112 -9.08 7.25 16.61
CA ASP A 112 -7.96 7.08 17.56
C ASP A 112 -6.58 7.35 16.92
N HIS A 113 -6.56 7.90 15.71
CA HIS A 113 -5.31 8.17 14.98
C HIS A 113 -5.43 9.46 14.14
N GLU A 114 -4.74 10.51 14.58
CA GLU A 114 -4.74 11.80 13.90
C GLU A 114 -3.97 11.77 12.58
N GLU A 115 -4.56 12.40 11.55
CA GLU A 115 -3.95 12.63 10.23
C GLU A 115 -3.38 11.36 9.55
N CYS A 116 -3.96 10.19 9.82
CA CYS A 116 -3.43 8.90 9.35
C CYS A 116 -3.69 8.60 7.86
N LEU A 117 -4.59 9.34 7.20
CA LEU A 117 -4.82 9.25 5.75
C LEU A 117 -4.69 10.63 5.12
N VAL A 118 -3.91 10.74 4.04
CA VAL A 118 -3.71 11.97 3.28
C VAL A 118 -4.08 11.76 1.82
N LEU A 119 -5.06 12.54 1.35
CA LEU A 119 -5.48 12.57 -0.04
C LEU A 119 -4.71 13.69 -0.75
N VAL A 120 -4.01 13.36 -1.83
CA VAL A 120 -3.12 14.29 -2.56
C VAL A 120 -3.68 14.54 -3.95
N GLU A 121 -4.15 15.75 -4.22
CA GLU A 121 -4.49 16.19 -5.57
C GLU A 121 -3.25 16.83 -6.20
N GLU A 122 -2.89 16.37 -7.40
CA GLU A 122 -1.70 16.84 -8.12
C GLU A 122 -2.10 17.63 -9.38
N TYR A 123 -1.41 18.74 -9.62
CA TYR A 123 -1.62 19.61 -10.77
C TYR A 123 -0.35 19.67 -11.61
N ASP A 124 -0.51 19.52 -12.91
CA ASP A 124 0.56 19.69 -13.88
C ASP A 124 0.93 21.19 -14.08
N PRO A 125 2.01 21.51 -14.83
CA PRO A 125 2.44 22.90 -15.06
C PRO A 125 1.42 23.75 -15.83
N SER A 126 0.44 23.13 -16.50
CA SER A 126 -0.67 23.84 -17.14
C SER A 126 -1.82 24.16 -16.18
N GLY A 127 -1.73 23.68 -14.93
CA GLY A 127 -2.74 23.83 -13.89
C GLY A 127 -3.84 22.76 -13.96
N MET A 128 -3.67 21.73 -14.79
CA MET A 128 -4.65 20.66 -14.92
C MET A 128 -4.41 19.59 -13.88
N VAL A 129 -5.50 19.10 -13.26
CA VAL A 129 -5.42 17.99 -12.32
C VAL A 129 -5.00 16.71 -13.05
N THR A 130 -4.04 15.99 -12.47
CA THR A 130 -3.57 14.73 -13.03
C THR A 130 -4.45 13.56 -12.61
N VAL A 131 -4.51 12.56 -13.48
CA VAL A 131 -5.23 11.31 -13.18
C VAL A 131 -4.23 10.35 -12.54
N PRO A 132 -4.47 9.90 -11.30
CA PRO A 132 -3.62 8.91 -10.67
C PRO A 132 -3.51 7.65 -11.54
N SER A 133 -2.30 7.14 -11.78
CA SER A 133 -2.14 5.83 -12.42
C SER A 133 -2.37 4.74 -11.37
N GLY A 134 -3.62 4.30 -11.22
CA GLY A 134 -4.10 3.41 -10.14
C GLY A 134 -3.53 1.99 -10.06
N MET A 135 -2.32 1.71 -10.58
CA MET A 135 -1.79 0.34 -10.74
C MET A 135 -0.47 0.06 -9.98
N SER A 136 0.02 0.97 -9.12
CA SER A 136 1.20 0.71 -8.29
C SER A 136 0.89 0.33 -6.83
N PHE A 137 -0.37 0.37 -6.42
CA PHE A 137 -0.81 0.13 -5.04
C PHE A 137 -1.97 -0.87 -5.04
N PHE A 138 -1.75 -2.08 -4.51
CA PHE A 138 -2.70 -3.21 -4.64
C PHE A 138 -3.96 -2.99 -3.78
N HIS A 139 -3.81 -2.74 -2.48
CA HIS A 139 -4.85 -2.23 -1.58
C HIS A 139 -4.21 -1.67 -0.29
N PHE A 140 -5.01 -1.01 0.54
CA PHE A 140 -4.73 -0.78 1.97
C PHE A 140 -5.94 -1.18 2.82
N ALA A 141 -5.71 -1.47 4.10
CA ALA A 141 -6.74 -1.94 4.99
C ALA A 141 -7.04 -0.97 6.13
N LEU A 142 -8.32 -0.86 6.46
CA LEU A 142 -8.86 -0.14 7.60
C LEU A 142 -9.59 -1.15 8.50
N GLU A 143 -9.26 -1.16 9.79
CA GLU A 143 -9.92 -2.05 10.75
C GLU A 143 -11.29 -1.48 11.16
N VAL A 144 -12.34 -2.29 11.08
CA VAL A 144 -13.67 -1.88 11.53
C VAL A 144 -13.73 -1.83 13.06
N LYS A 145 -14.38 -0.80 13.58
CA LYS A 145 -14.56 -0.63 15.03
C LYS A 145 -15.35 -1.81 15.60
N GLY A 146 -14.76 -2.49 16.59
CA GLY A 146 -15.31 -3.70 17.20
C GLY A 146 -14.44 -4.93 16.91
N ASN A 147 -13.83 -4.98 15.73
CA ASN A 147 -12.87 -6.01 15.30
C ASN A 147 -13.42 -7.45 15.44
N ARG A 148 -14.71 -7.68 15.13
CA ARG A 148 -15.34 -9.01 15.09
C ARG A 148 -15.93 -9.31 13.71
N LEU A 149 -16.21 -10.60 13.47
CA LEU A 149 -16.82 -11.08 12.23
C LEU A 149 -18.13 -10.34 11.93
N GLU A 150 -19.02 -10.26 12.93
CA GLU A 150 -20.32 -9.61 12.81
C GLU A 150 -20.21 -8.12 12.47
N ASP A 151 -19.15 -7.45 12.92
CA ASP A 151 -18.95 -6.02 12.67
C ASP A 151 -18.59 -5.79 11.18
N VAL A 152 -17.76 -6.65 10.59
CA VAL A 152 -17.41 -6.59 9.15
C VAL A 152 -18.62 -6.95 8.29
N LEU A 153 -19.40 -7.97 8.67
CA LEU A 153 -20.62 -8.34 7.95
C LEU A 153 -21.69 -7.24 8.02
N ALA A 154 -21.89 -6.64 9.19
CA ALA A 154 -22.81 -5.52 9.37
C ALA A 154 -22.37 -4.29 8.57
N PHE A 155 -21.07 -3.97 8.58
CA PHE A 155 -20.50 -2.90 7.76
C PHE A 155 -20.81 -3.13 6.28
N ALA A 156 -20.51 -4.32 5.76
CA ALA A 156 -20.76 -4.67 4.36
C ALA A 156 -22.25 -4.53 3.98
N GLN A 157 -23.17 -5.01 4.83
CA GLN A 157 -24.61 -4.85 4.62
C GLN A 157 -25.04 -3.40 4.62
N GLN A 158 -24.50 -2.60 5.55
CA GLN A 158 -24.76 -1.17 5.62
C GLN A 158 -24.33 -0.47 4.33
N GLN A 159 -23.09 -0.69 3.87
CA GLN A 159 -22.58 -0.05 2.66
C GLN A 159 -23.39 -0.41 1.42
N GLN A 160 -23.78 -1.68 1.27
CA GLN A 160 -24.66 -2.12 0.18
C GLN A 160 -26.04 -1.46 0.24
N ALA A 161 -26.63 -1.34 1.43
CA ALA A 161 -27.91 -0.67 1.62
C ALA A 161 -27.85 0.84 1.32
N GLU A 162 -26.69 1.47 1.53
CA GLU A 162 -26.41 2.88 1.21
C GLU A 162 -26.01 3.10 -0.27
N GLY A 163 -25.95 2.04 -1.08
CA GLY A 163 -25.66 2.12 -2.51
C GLY A 163 -24.19 2.06 -2.87
N PHE A 164 -23.31 1.64 -1.96
CA PHE A 164 -21.89 1.39 -2.22
C PHE A 164 -21.65 -0.09 -2.52
N PRO A 165 -21.42 -0.47 -3.80
CA PRO A 165 -21.18 -1.86 -4.14
C PRO A 165 -19.80 -2.31 -3.68
N LEU A 166 -19.76 -3.49 -3.06
CA LEU A 166 -18.50 -4.18 -2.77
C LEU A 166 -17.90 -4.70 -4.08
N ASN A 167 -16.57 -4.59 -4.23
CA ASN A 167 -15.86 -5.24 -5.34
C ASN A 167 -15.44 -6.68 -5.01
N TYR A 168 -15.24 -6.98 -3.72
CA TYR A 168 -14.88 -8.30 -3.23
C TYR A 168 -15.31 -8.46 -1.76
N GLY A 169 -15.61 -9.69 -1.33
CA GLY A 169 -16.12 -9.98 0.01
C GLY A 169 -17.62 -9.67 0.23
N PRO A 170 -18.13 -9.88 1.45
CA PRO A 170 -17.41 -10.29 2.65
C PRO A 170 -16.88 -11.73 2.57
N VAL A 171 -15.61 -11.92 2.94
CA VAL A 171 -14.92 -13.21 2.95
C VAL A 171 -14.05 -13.32 4.20
N ARG A 172 -13.63 -14.54 4.54
CA ARG A 172 -12.56 -14.79 5.50
C ARG A 172 -11.33 -15.32 4.77
N HIS A 173 -10.16 -14.75 5.05
CA HIS A 173 -8.89 -15.18 4.46
C HIS A 173 -8.36 -16.45 5.13
N ASN A 174 -9.09 -17.54 4.87
CA ASN A 174 -8.73 -18.92 5.18
C ASN A 174 -9.56 -19.88 4.30
N ASN A 175 -9.51 -21.19 4.57
CA ASN A 175 -10.22 -22.20 3.77
C ASN A 175 -11.51 -22.68 4.45
N GLU A 176 -11.88 -22.06 5.57
CA GLU A 176 -12.96 -22.53 6.40
C GLU A 176 -14.30 -22.06 5.82
N ALA A 177 -15.10 -23.01 5.34
CA ALA A 177 -16.48 -22.74 4.98
C ALA A 177 -17.27 -22.15 6.18
N PRO A 178 -18.24 -21.25 5.95
CA PRO A 178 -18.78 -20.87 4.64
C PRO A 178 -18.13 -19.63 4.00
N LEU A 179 -17.27 -18.89 4.71
CA LEU A 179 -16.74 -17.61 4.25
C LEU A 179 -15.30 -17.67 3.72
N GLY A 180 -14.61 -18.79 3.93
CA GLY A 180 -13.23 -19.00 3.50
C GLY A 180 -13.05 -18.83 2.00
N ASP A 181 -12.12 -17.98 1.60
CA ASP A 181 -11.78 -17.73 0.19
C ASP A 181 -10.48 -18.41 -0.29
N GLY A 182 -9.80 -19.16 0.58
CA GLY A 182 -8.54 -19.83 0.25
C GLY A 182 -7.29 -18.95 0.42
N GLU A 183 -7.45 -17.69 0.84
CA GLU A 183 -6.34 -16.78 1.09
C GLU A 183 -5.83 -16.90 2.54
N THR A 184 -4.76 -16.17 2.87
CA THR A 184 -4.12 -16.24 4.19
C THR A 184 -4.23 -14.91 4.95
N GLY A 185 -4.51 -15.00 6.26
CA GLY A 185 -4.55 -13.85 7.17
C GLY A 185 -5.56 -14.05 8.30
N GLY A 186 -6.56 -14.91 8.06
CA GLY A 186 -7.58 -15.31 9.03
C GLY A 186 -8.59 -14.21 9.35
N ASN A 187 -8.32 -12.97 8.93
CA ASN A 187 -9.24 -11.85 9.02
C ASN A 187 -10.44 -12.03 8.11
N VAL A 188 -11.53 -11.40 8.51
CA VAL A 188 -12.72 -11.21 7.70
C VAL A 188 -12.57 -9.85 7.02
N ALA A 189 -12.83 -9.77 5.73
CA ALA A 189 -12.64 -8.58 4.94
C ALA A 189 -13.75 -8.37 3.91
N CYS A 190 -14.05 -7.12 3.62
CA CYS A 190 -14.76 -6.70 2.41
C CYS A 190 -14.05 -5.52 1.76
N TYR A 191 -14.20 -5.38 0.45
CA TYR A 191 -13.41 -4.45 -0.35
C TYR A 191 -14.32 -3.54 -1.17
N LEU A 192 -13.96 -2.25 -1.21
CA LEU A 192 -14.61 -1.25 -2.04
C LEU A 192 -13.58 -0.49 -2.86
N TYR A 193 -13.98 -0.05 -4.05
CA TYR A 193 -13.18 0.92 -4.79
C TYR A 193 -13.53 2.32 -4.29
N ASP A 194 -12.49 3.09 -3.96
CA ASP A 194 -12.65 4.52 -3.74
C ASP A 194 -12.90 5.25 -5.08
N PRO A 195 -13.20 6.57 -5.06
CA PRO A 195 -13.51 7.34 -6.27
C PRO A 195 -12.43 7.36 -7.35
N ASP A 196 -11.20 7.01 -7.00
CA ASP A 196 -10.02 6.96 -7.87
C ASP A 196 -9.52 5.51 -8.08
N TRP A 197 -10.34 4.52 -7.74
CA TRP A 197 -10.11 3.09 -7.93
C TRP A 197 -8.98 2.50 -7.08
N HIS A 198 -8.64 3.14 -5.96
CA HIS A 198 -7.88 2.43 -4.93
C HIS A 198 -8.76 1.34 -4.34
N ASN A 199 -8.21 0.14 -4.22
CA ASN A 199 -8.91 -0.93 -3.54
C ASN A 199 -8.72 -0.75 -2.03
N VAL A 200 -9.81 -0.53 -1.30
CA VAL A 200 -9.81 -0.30 0.14
C VAL A 200 -10.43 -1.50 0.83
N GLU A 201 -9.64 -2.15 1.68
CA GLU A 201 -10.08 -3.26 2.52
C GLU A 201 -10.65 -2.71 3.84
N PHE A 202 -11.79 -3.24 4.24
CA PHE A 202 -12.35 -3.07 5.57
C PHE A 202 -12.34 -4.43 6.25
N CYS A 203 -11.60 -4.56 7.36
CA CYS A 203 -11.35 -5.86 7.96
C CYS A 203 -11.49 -5.90 9.49
N GLY A 204 -11.58 -7.11 10.02
CA GLY A 204 -11.64 -7.41 11.44
C GLY A 204 -11.52 -8.91 11.70
N ALA A 205 -11.57 -9.31 12.97
CA ALA A 205 -11.40 -10.70 13.41
C ALA A 205 -10.12 -11.37 12.88
N MET A 206 -9.01 -10.62 12.82
CA MET A 206 -7.71 -11.13 12.39
C MET A 206 -7.24 -12.26 13.30
N ASP A 207 -6.65 -13.30 12.73
CA ASP A 207 -6.07 -14.36 13.54
C ASP A 207 -4.85 -13.81 14.29
N THR A 208 -4.77 -14.11 15.59
CA THR A 208 -3.51 -13.92 16.32
C THR A 208 -2.47 -14.89 15.79
N ILE A 209 -1.19 -14.60 16.01
CA ILE A 209 -0.12 -15.52 15.61
C ILE A 209 -0.25 -16.87 16.33
N GLU A 210 -0.79 -16.89 17.54
CA GLU A 210 -1.09 -18.10 18.30
C GLU A 210 -2.20 -18.91 17.64
N ASN A 211 -3.34 -18.29 17.33
CA ASN A 211 -4.48 -18.98 16.72
C ASN A 211 -4.15 -19.44 15.29
N TYR A 212 -3.36 -18.66 14.57
CA TYR A 212 -2.85 -19.03 13.25
C TYR A 212 -1.94 -20.26 13.35
N ARG A 213 -1.02 -20.30 14.33
CA ARG A 213 -0.14 -21.46 14.55
C ARG A 213 -0.91 -22.68 15.04
N GLU A 214 -1.91 -22.53 15.87
CA GLU A 214 -2.76 -23.64 16.30
C GLU A 214 -3.51 -24.26 15.11
N ARG A 215 -4.01 -23.42 14.19
CA ARG A 215 -4.72 -23.89 12.99
C ARG A 215 -3.83 -24.49 11.93
N TYR A 216 -2.69 -23.85 11.64
CA TYR A 216 -1.89 -24.20 10.46
C TYR A 216 -0.55 -24.86 10.82
N GLY A 217 -0.09 -24.80 12.07
CA GLY A 217 1.12 -25.45 12.56
C GLY A 217 2.31 -25.32 11.60
N ASP A 218 2.82 -26.47 11.16
CA ASP A 218 3.94 -26.62 10.22
C ASP A 218 3.51 -26.76 8.74
N LEU A 219 2.21 -26.65 8.43
CA LEU A 219 1.71 -26.71 7.05
C LEU A 219 2.34 -25.57 6.23
N ASN A 220 2.54 -25.73 4.93
CA ASN A 220 3.20 -24.72 4.09
C ASN A 220 2.43 -24.46 2.79
N GLY A 221 2.37 -23.19 2.38
CA GLY A 221 1.84 -22.79 1.07
C GLY A 221 0.44 -23.35 0.79
N LYS A 222 0.30 -24.11 -0.30
CA LYS A 222 -0.94 -24.74 -0.76
C LYS A 222 -1.60 -25.71 0.23
N ASP A 223 -0.87 -26.18 1.24
CA ASP A 223 -1.44 -27.02 2.30
C ASP A 223 -2.11 -26.18 3.40
N ARG A 224 -2.02 -24.85 3.31
CA ARG A 224 -2.75 -23.84 4.09
C ARG A 224 -3.91 -23.19 3.32
N ALA A 225 -4.08 -23.51 2.03
CA ALA A 225 -5.09 -22.97 1.10
C ALA A 225 -6.19 -24.00 0.77
#